data_AF-A0A9W6W9M0-F1
#
_entry.id   AF-A0A9W6W9M0-F1
#
_cell.length_a   1.000
_cell.length_b   1.000
_cell.length_c   1.000
_cell.angle_alpha   90.00
_cell.angle_beta   90.00
_cell.angle_gamma   90.00
#
_symmetry.space_group_name_H-M   'P 1'
#
loop_
_entity.id
_entity.type
_entity.pdbx_description
1 polymer ?
#
loop_
_entity_poly.entity_id
_entity_poly.type
_entity_poly.pdbx_seq_one_letter_code
_entity_poly.pdbx_strand_id
1 'polypeptide(L)'
;MSSDSEIQKTKISNNDLNNKRQISVITSTFNYIKQEPTVSLLCGGIAGALSRTVVSPVERVKVLYQVQGSTQGYNKGTIHSIIQIWKEEGWKGMFRGNGINCIRIIPYSAVQYSVYQDLKKYLLAENETELSIVNKLVAGSIAGFASVLVTYPMDLVKTRLSIQTAKSLKNLHHSNNTNIKTSPPSPSSSSKIIITEKISKPPGMFKSIKDIYLYEGGIRGLYRGLLPTSIGVAPYVALNFAFYEKLKEQFPIDLQSNLIIKLTIGAVSGGIAQTLCYPFDILRRRFQVATLDNGSMGFKYNSTMDALTKIVKYEGYKGLYKGWTANMWKIMPSMAVQWASYDLLRDFITNH
;
A
#
# COMPACT_ATOMS: atom_id res chain seq x y z
N MET A 1 11.14 40.11 -54.00
CA MET A 1 11.14 38.67 -54.37
C MET A 1 12.30 37.87 -53.77
N SER A 2 13.47 38.45 -53.45
CA SER A 2 14.59 37.68 -52.88
C SER A 2 14.48 37.40 -51.37
N SER A 3 13.92 38.31 -50.56
CA SER A 3 13.87 38.15 -49.09
C SER A 3 12.86 37.11 -48.60
N ASP A 4 11.69 37.02 -49.23
CA ASP A 4 10.63 36.10 -48.78
C ASP A 4 10.98 34.63 -49.04
N SER A 5 11.74 34.36 -50.11
CA SER A 5 12.19 33.01 -50.44
C SER A 5 13.30 32.50 -49.49
N GLU A 6 14.16 33.39 -49.00
CA GLU A 6 15.14 33.06 -47.96
C GLU A 6 14.45 32.77 -46.62
N ILE A 7 13.54 33.63 -46.18
CA ILE A 7 12.78 33.45 -44.92
C ILE A 7 12.01 32.12 -44.94
N GLN A 8 11.45 31.75 -46.09
CA GLN A 8 10.72 30.49 -46.25
C GLN A 8 11.66 29.27 -46.20
N LYS A 9 12.85 29.34 -46.81
CA LYS A 9 13.88 28.29 -46.69
C LYS A 9 14.42 28.14 -45.27
N THR A 10 14.63 29.24 -44.54
CA THR A 10 15.09 29.18 -43.14
C THR A 10 14.04 28.57 -42.22
N LYS A 11 12.74 28.87 -42.43
CA LYS A 11 11.64 28.25 -41.68
C LYS A 11 11.52 26.75 -41.94
N ILE A 12 11.65 26.32 -43.19
CA ILE A 12 11.61 24.89 -43.56
C ILE A 12 12.80 24.14 -42.93
N SER A 13 14.02 24.69 -43.05
CA SER A 13 15.23 24.10 -42.45
C SER A 13 15.16 24.00 -40.92
N ASN A 14 14.60 25.01 -40.25
CA ASN A 14 14.42 24.98 -38.79
C ASN A 14 13.38 23.95 -38.34
N ASN A 15 12.30 23.75 -39.11
CA ASN A 15 11.32 22.70 -38.83
C ASN A 15 11.93 21.29 -39.00
N ASP A 16 12.75 21.08 -40.03
CA ASP A 16 13.44 19.82 -40.25
C ASP A 16 14.48 19.50 -39.17
N LEU A 17 15.20 20.52 -38.68
CA LEU A 17 16.14 20.39 -37.56
C LEU A 17 15.42 20.06 -36.24
N ASN A 18 14.27 20.69 -35.98
CA ASN A 18 13.45 20.39 -34.81
C ASN A 18 12.85 18.98 -34.88
N ASN A 19 12.37 18.54 -36.05
CA ASN A 19 11.90 17.17 -36.25
C ASN A 19 13.03 16.15 -36.08
N LYS A 20 14.22 16.39 -36.64
CA LYS A 20 15.39 15.51 -36.44
C LYS A 20 15.83 15.44 -34.98
N ARG A 21 15.81 16.57 -34.24
CA ARG A 21 16.09 16.58 -32.80
C ARG A 21 15.02 15.83 -32.01
N GLN A 22 13.73 16.02 -32.31
CA GLN A 22 12.67 15.28 -31.64
C GLN A 22 12.79 13.77 -31.91
N ILE A 23 12.98 13.35 -33.16
CA ILE A 23 13.19 11.96 -33.53
C ILE A 23 14.41 11.40 -32.81
N SER A 24 15.53 12.13 -32.78
CA SER A 24 16.75 11.73 -32.05
C SER A 24 16.51 11.59 -30.54
N VAL A 25 15.79 12.51 -29.90
CA VAL A 25 15.47 12.43 -28.47
C VAL A 25 14.53 11.26 -28.19
N ILE A 26 13.54 11.02 -29.05
CA ILE A 26 12.62 9.89 -28.94
C ILE A 26 13.39 8.57 -29.08
N THR A 27 14.26 8.44 -30.09
CA THR A 27 15.09 7.24 -30.30
C THR A 27 16.08 7.02 -29.15
N SER A 28 16.75 8.06 -28.65
CA SER A 28 17.63 7.96 -27.48
C SER A 28 16.88 7.57 -26.20
N THR A 29 15.66 8.09 -26.02
CA THR A 29 14.80 7.72 -24.89
C THR A 29 14.33 6.26 -25.02
N PHE A 30 13.97 5.82 -26.22
CA PHE A 30 13.56 4.44 -26.49
C PHE A 30 14.71 3.45 -26.24
N ASN A 31 15.93 3.81 -26.67
CA ASN A 31 17.13 3.00 -26.43
C ASN A 31 17.52 2.97 -24.93
N TYR A 32 17.31 4.05 -24.19
CA TYR A 32 17.50 4.06 -22.73
C TYR A 32 16.45 3.22 -21.99
N ILE A 33 15.20 3.28 -22.44
CA ILE A 33 14.11 2.45 -21.91
C ILE A 33 14.40 0.97 -22.14
N LYS A 34 14.95 0.59 -23.31
CA LYS A 34 15.32 -0.80 -23.65
C LYS A 34 16.50 -1.37 -22.85
N GLN A 35 17.14 -0.60 -21.96
CA GLN A 35 18.13 -1.18 -21.05
C GLN A 35 17.45 -2.08 -20.00
N GLU A 36 17.96 -3.31 -19.82
CA GLU A 36 17.39 -4.33 -18.90
C GLU A 36 17.00 -3.80 -17.50
N PRO A 37 17.80 -2.95 -16.82
CA PRO A 37 17.42 -2.42 -15.51
C PRO A 37 16.22 -1.46 -15.59
N THR A 38 16.16 -0.64 -16.63
CA THR A 38 15.10 0.36 -16.85
C THR A 38 13.79 -0.32 -17.24
N VAL A 39 13.83 -1.31 -18.13
CA VAL A 39 12.67 -2.16 -18.48
C VAL A 39 12.13 -2.84 -17.23
N SER A 40 13.00 -3.52 -16.47
CA SER A 40 12.58 -4.25 -15.27
C SER A 40 11.96 -3.33 -14.22
N LEU A 41 12.50 -2.11 -14.05
CA LEU A 41 11.95 -1.11 -13.14
C LEU A 41 10.58 -0.58 -13.61
N LEU A 42 10.43 -0.28 -14.90
CA LEU A 42 9.18 0.21 -15.48
C LEU A 42 8.09 -0.86 -15.45
N CYS A 43 8.38 -2.07 -15.94
CA CYS A 43 7.49 -3.22 -15.89
C CYS A 43 7.09 -3.54 -14.46
N GLY A 44 8.07 -3.61 -13.54
CA GLY A 44 7.82 -3.84 -12.12
C GLY A 44 6.96 -2.74 -11.48
N GLY A 45 7.19 -1.48 -11.86
CA GLY A 45 6.41 -0.33 -11.39
C GLY A 45 4.95 -0.37 -11.85
N ILE A 46 4.71 -0.58 -13.14
CA ILE A 46 3.38 -0.64 -13.74
C ILE A 46 2.63 -1.89 -13.26
N ALA A 47 3.27 -3.06 -13.30
CA ALA A 47 2.72 -4.31 -12.79
C ALA A 47 2.34 -4.21 -11.31
N GLY A 48 3.20 -3.58 -10.50
CA GLY A 48 2.90 -3.26 -9.11
C GLY A 48 1.66 -2.38 -8.98
N ALA A 49 1.52 -1.32 -9.78
CA ALA A 49 0.38 -0.41 -9.72
C ALA A 49 -0.94 -1.08 -10.14
N LEU A 50 -0.90 -1.90 -11.20
CA LEU A 50 -2.04 -2.70 -11.66
C LEU A 50 -2.50 -3.67 -10.58
N SER A 51 -1.56 -4.43 -10.00
CA SER A 51 -1.83 -5.35 -8.90
C SER A 51 -2.51 -4.67 -7.71
N ARG A 52 -1.98 -3.51 -7.25
CA ARG A 52 -2.58 -2.75 -6.13
C ARG A 52 -3.99 -2.25 -6.46
N THR A 53 -4.22 -1.89 -7.71
CA THR A 53 -5.53 -1.41 -8.18
C THR A 53 -6.56 -2.52 -8.18
N VAL A 54 -6.25 -3.69 -8.76
CA VAL A 54 -7.15 -4.85 -8.77
C VAL A 54 -7.54 -5.26 -7.35
N VAL A 55 -6.58 -5.27 -6.42
CA VAL A 55 -6.84 -5.71 -5.04
C VAL A 55 -7.30 -4.61 -4.08
N SER A 56 -7.47 -3.38 -4.57
CA SER A 56 -7.86 -2.22 -3.75
C SER A 56 -9.16 -2.43 -2.95
N PRO A 57 -10.24 -3.03 -3.51
CA PRO A 57 -11.47 -3.27 -2.75
C PRO A 57 -11.24 -4.16 -1.51
N VAL A 58 -10.47 -5.23 -1.68
CA VAL A 58 -10.17 -6.19 -0.60
C VAL A 58 -9.21 -5.58 0.42
N GLU A 59 -8.20 -4.83 -0.03
CA GLU A 59 -7.28 -4.09 0.84
C GLU A 59 -8.05 -3.05 1.68
N ARG A 60 -9.05 -2.38 1.11
CA ARG A 60 -9.90 -1.45 1.86
C ARG A 60 -10.67 -2.16 2.97
N VAL A 61 -11.31 -3.30 2.67
CA VAL A 61 -12.01 -4.09 3.70
C VAL A 61 -11.06 -4.55 4.80
N LYS A 62 -9.86 -5.01 4.43
CA LYS A 62 -8.80 -5.35 5.39
C LYS A 62 -8.53 -4.18 6.33
N VAL A 63 -8.24 -2.99 5.80
CA VAL A 63 -7.92 -1.81 6.64
C VAL A 63 -9.07 -1.48 7.58
N LEU A 64 -10.32 -1.48 7.09
CA LEU A 64 -11.50 -1.22 7.92
C LEU A 64 -11.67 -2.26 9.03
N TYR A 65 -11.42 -3.55 8.76
CA TYR A 65 -11.46 -4.59 9.79
C TYR A 65 -10.39 -4.41 10.86
N GLN A 66 -9.18 -4.00 10.48
CA GLN A 66 -8.05 -3.88 11.42
C GLN A 66 -8.22 -2.71 12.40
N VAL A 67 -8.95 -1.68 11.97
CA VAL A 67 -9.12 -0.41 12.70
C VAL A 67 -10.48 -0.25 13.35
N GLN A 68 -11.43 -1.14 13.09
CA GLN A 68 -12.72 -1.14 13.78
C GLN A 68 -12.62 -1.79 15.17
N GLY A 69 -13.13 -1.09 16.20
CA GLY A 69 -13.30 -1.63 17.55
C GLY A 69 -14.36 -2.74 17.61
N SER A 70 -14.74 -3.17 18.82
CA SER A 70 -15.74 -4.25 19.02
C SER A 70 -17.15 -3.93 18.49
N THR A 71 -17.46 -2.66 18.17
CA THR A 71 -18.85 -2.18 17.98
C THR A 71 -19.11 -1.49 16.64
N GLN A 72 -18.50 -1.91 15.52
CA GLN A 72 -18.67 -1.22 14.23
C GLN A 72 -18.99 -2.17 13.06
N GLY A 73 -20.15 -1.90 12.44
CA GLY A 73 -20.45 -1.92 11.00
C GLY A 73 -20.22 -3.19 10.18
N TYR A 74 -18.96 -3.60 10.01
CA TYR A 74 -18.58 -4.58 9.00
C TYR A 74 -18.24 -5.93 9.65
N ASN A 75 -19.25 -6.78 9.84
CA ASN A 75 -19.12 -8.08 10.51
C ASN A 75 -19.61 -9.28 9.68
N LYS A 76 -20.26 -9.06 8.53
CA LYS A 76 -20.87 -10.12 7.69
C LYS A 76 -19.93 -10.68 6.61
N GLY A 77 -18.62 -10.64 6.85
CA GLY A 77 -17.60 -11.18 5.94
C GLY A 77 -17.19 -10.26 4.80
N THR A 78 -16.10 -10.65 4.12
CA THR A 78 -15.37 -9.80 3.16
C THR A 78 -16.23 -9.37 1.99
N ILE A 79 -16.92 -10.29 1.32
CA ILE A 79 -17.78 -9.99 0.15
C ILE A 79 -18.90 -9.05 0.54
N HIS A 80 -19.60 -9.32 1.64
CA HIS A 80 -20.66 -8.44 2.12
C HIS A 80 -20.13 -7.04 2.39
N SER A 81 -18.93 -6.93 2.97
CA SER A 81 -18.31 -5.63 3.26
C SER A 81 -17.92 -4.88 1.99
N ILE A 82 -17.46 -5.57 0.94
CA ILE A 82 -17.23 -4.97 -0.38
C ILE A 82 -18.55 -4.43 -0.96
N ILE A 83 -19.62 -5.24 -0.93
CA ILE A 83 -20.94 -4.84 -1.43
C ILE A 83 -21.48 -3.65 -0.62
N GLN A 84 -21.30 -3.67 0.70
CA GLN A 84 -21.70 -2.59 1.58
C GLN A 84 -20.97 -1.29 1.23
N ILE A 85 -19.64 -1.33 1.08
CA ILE A 85 -18.84 -0.16 0.66
C ILE A 85 -19.29 0.33 -0.73
N TRP A 86 -19.58 -0.57 -1.66
CA TRP A 86 -20.09 -0.19 -2.97
C TRP A 86 -21.43 0.54 -2.87
N LYS A 87 -22.35 0.08 -2.03
CA LYS A 87 -23.66 0.71 -1.82
C LYS A 87 -23.56 2.05 -1.08
N GLU A 88 -22.68 2.15 -0.08
CA GLU A 88 -22.51 3.35 0.77
C GLU A 88 -21.65 4.43 0.10
N GLU A 89 -20.60 4.05 -0.63
CA GLU A 89 -19.57 4.98 -1.13
C GLU A 89 -19.41 4.99 -2.66
N GLY A 90 -20.06 4.06 -3.35
CA GLY A 90 -19.88 3.83 -4.77
C GLY A 90 -18.52 3.23 -5.13
N TRP A 91 -18.27 3.08 -6.43
CA TRP A 91 -17.04 2.49 -6.95
C TRP A 91 -15.78 3.26 -6.51
N LYS A 92 -15.84 4.60 -6.45
CA LYS A 92 -14.72 5.46 -5.99
C LYS A 92 -14.36 5.20 -4.53
N GLY A 93 -15.31 4.75 -3.71
CA GLY A 93 -15.05 4.33 -2.34
C GLY A 93 -14.03 3.21 -2.27
N MET A 94 -14.17 2.18 -3.11
CA MET A 94 -13.25 1.02 -3.09
C MET A 94 -11.78 1.36 -3.38
N PHE A 95 -11.51 2.50 -4.03
CA PHE A 95 -10.17 2.93 -4.43
C PHE A 95 -9.58 4.06 -3.58
N ARG A 96 -10.20 4.47 -2.46
CA ARG A 96 -9.60 5.54 -1.62
C ARG A 96 -8.28 5.07 -1.02
N GLY A 97 -7.26 5.91 -1.15
CA GLY A 97 -5.89 5.60 -0.75
C GLY A 97 -5.12 4.78 -1.78
N ASN A 98 -5.76 4.23 -2.83
CA ASN A 98 -5.04 3.47 -3.87
C ASN A 98 -4.06 4.35 -4.66
N GLY A 99 -4.42 5.60 -4.96
CA GLY A 99 -3.50 6.54 -5.62
C GLY A 99 -2.18 6.71 -4.84
N ILE A 100 -2.26 6.74 -3.50
CA ILE A 100 -1.09 6.82 -2.63
C ILE A 100 -0.27 5.52 -2.72
N ASN A 101 -0.91 4.35 -2.78
CA ASN A 101 -0.21 3.08 -3.01
C ASN A 101 0.59 3.11 -4.32
N CYS A 102 -0.01 3.60 -5.42
CA CYS A 102 0.66 3.63 -6.72
C CYS A 102 1.85 4.60 -6.72
N ILE A 103 1.67 5.81 -6.19
CA ILE A 103 2.77 6.80 -6.09
C ILE A 103 3.91 6.25 -5.23
N ARG A 104 3.59 5.49 -4.17
CA ARG A 104 4.58 4.93 -3.23
C ARG A 104 5.54 3.93 -3.90
N ILE A 105 5.15 3.29 -5.00
CA ILE A 105 5.96 2.25 -5.65
C ILE A 105 7.31 2.80 -6.09
N ILE A 106 7.36 4.01 -6.65
CA ILE A 106 8.59 4.61 -7.18
C ILE A 106 9.64 4.84 -6.07
N PRO A 107 9.39 5.63 -5.01
CA PRO A 107 10.37 5.85 -3.95
C PRO A 107 10.67 4.58 -3.17
N TYR A 108 9.69 3.67 -3.03
CA TYR A 108 9.91 2.38 -2.38
C TYR A 108 10.94 1.54 -3.15
N SER A 109 10.74 1.34 -4.46
CA SER A 109 11.64 0.55 -5.30
C SER A 109 13.01 1.19 -5.45
N ALA A 110 13.09 2.52 -5.56
CA ALA A 110 14.36 3.24 -5.67
C ALA A 110 15.25 3.02 -4.43
N VAL A 111 14.69 3.21 -3.23
CA VAL A 111 15.44 3.00 -1.97
C VAL A 111 15.78 1.53 -1.78
N GLN A 112 14.83 0.63 -2.03
CA GLN A 112 15.08 -0.80 -1.88
C GLN A 112 16.20 -1.28 -2.82
N TYR A 113 16.19 -0.86 -4.08
CA TYR A 113 17.24 -1.21 -5.03
C TYR A 113 18.59 -0.62 -4.63
N SER A 114 18.64 0.68 -4.30
CA SER A 114 19.86 1.36 -3.89
C SER A 114 20.52 0.67 -2.69
N VAL A 115 19.76 0.46 -1.61
CA VAL A 115 20.27 -0.16 -0.38
C VAL A 115 20.67 -1.62 -0.63
N TYR A 116 19.89 -2.36 -1.43
CA TYR A 116 20.24 -3.74 -1.77
C TYR A 116 21.55 -3.83 -2.55
N GLN A 117 21.77 -2.94 -3.52
CA GLN A 117 22.98 -2.95 -4.33
C GLN A 117 24.22 -2.56 -3.52
N ASP A 118 24.09 -1.61 -2.60
CA ASP A 118 25.20 -1.25 -1.72
C ASP A 118 25.53 -2.38 -0.75
N LEU A 119 24.52 -3.00 -0.11
CA LEU A 119 24.73 -4.18 0.73
C LEU A 119 25.31 -5.35 -0.05
N LYS A 120 24.88 -5.55 -1.30
CA LYS A 120 25.42 -6.60 -2.17
C LYS A 120 26.92 -6.41 -2.37
N LYS A 121 27.42 -5.20 -2.63
CA LYS A 121 28.86 -4.93 -2.80
C LYS A 121 29.67 -5.30 -1.57
N TYR A 122 29.13 -5.08 -0.36
CA TYR A 122 29.83 -5.40 0.89
C TYR A 122 29.74 -6.87 1.31
N LEU A 123 28.66 -7.56 0.93
CA LEU A 123 28.39 -8.94 1.35
C LEU A 123 28.84 -9.99 0.32
N LEU A 124 29.22 -9.56 -0.89
CA LEU A 124 29.77 -10.44 -1.92
C LEU A 124 31.21 -10.81 -1.54
N ALA A 125 31.52 -12.10 -1.47
CA ALA A 125 32.90 -12.54 -1.34
C ALA A 125 33.66 -12.30 -2.66
N GLU A 126 34.99 -12.10 -2.60
CA GLU A 126 35.83 -11.78 -3.76
C GLU A 126 35.75 -12.81 -4.91
N ASN A 127 35.31 -14.04 -4.62
CA ASN A 127 35.22 -15.14 -5.58
C ASN A 127 33.77 -15.57 -5.93
N GLU A 128 32.74 -14.87 -5.45
CA GLU A 128 31.34 -15.23 -5.70
C GLU A 128 30.65 -14.22 -6.62
N THR A 129 29.91 -14.70 -7.61
CA THR A 129 29.08 -13.84 -8.49
C THR A 129 27.71 -13.57 -7.91
N GLU A 130 27.27 -14.36 -6.93
CA GLU A 130 25.98 -14.24 -6.27
C GLU A 130 26.07 -14.41 -4.74
N LEU A 131 25.25 -13.65 -4.03
CA LEU A 131 25.07 -13.80 -2.58
C LEU A 131 24.45 -15.16 -2.23
N SER A 132 24.88 -15.73 -1.10
CA SER A 132 24.20 -16.85 -0.44
C SER A 132 22.73 -16.52 -0.15
N ILE A 133 21.87 -17.54 -0.01
CA ILE A 133 20.44 -17.37 0.27
C ILE A 133 20.23 -16.52 1.53
N VAL A 134 21.02 -16.78 2.58
CA VAL A 134 20.96 -16.04 3.84
C VAL A 134 21.36 -14.57 3.63
N ASN A 135 22.45 -14.30 2.91
CA ASN A 135 22.87 -12.92 2.65
C ASN A 135 21.88 -12.16 1.74
N LYS A 136 21.27 -12.83 0.75
CA LYS A 136 20.17 -12.27 -0.07
C LYS A 136 18.97 -11.90 0.81
N LEU A 137 18.58 -12.76 1.74
CA LEU A 137 17.48 -12.52 2.66
C LEU A 137 17.79 -11.36 3.63
N VAL A 138 18.99 -11.31 4.19
CA VAL A 138 19.42 -10.22 5.09
C VAL A 138 19.47 -8.89 4.34
N ALA A 139 20.17 -8.84 3.20
CA ALA A 139 20.27 -7.65 2.37
C ALA A 139 18.88 -7.17 1.89
N GLY A 140 18.04 -8.09 1.44
CA GLY A 140 16.67 -7.81 1.02
C GLY A 140 15.79 -7.29 2.17
N SER A 141 15.96 -7.82 3.38
CA SER A 141 15.21 -7.39 4.57
C SER A 141 15.62 -5.99 5.03
N ILE A 142 16.92 -5.69 5.06
CA ILE A 142 17.43 -4.35 5.42
C ILE A 142 16.99 -3.34 4.36
N ALA A 143 17.14 -3.66 3.07
CA ALA A 143 16.70 -2.81 1.97
C ALA A 143 15.19 -2.55 1.99
N GLY A 144 14.39 -3.59 2.26
CA GLY A 144 12.94 -3.48 2.41
C GLY A 144 12.53 -2.66 3.64
N PHE A 145 13.27 -2.77 4.74
CA PHE A 145 13.02 -1.94 5.93
C PHE A 145 13.37 -0.47 5.68
N ALA A 146 14.51 -0.20 5.03
CA ALA A 146 14.92 1.16 4.65
C ALA A 146 13.88 1.83 3.74
N SER A 147 13.35 1.10 2.74
CA SER A 147 12.29 1.63 1.88
C SER A 147 10.97 1.87 2.63
N VAL A 148 10.63 1.03 3.61
CA VAL A 148 9.50 1.28 4.52
C VAL A 148 9.71 2.54 5.36
N LEU A 149 10.92 2.79 5.87
CA LEU A 149 11.24 4.02 6.64
C LEU A 149 11.01 5.28 5.79
N VAL A 150 11.52 5.29 4.57
CA VAL A 150 11.36 6.45 3.67
C VAL A 150 9.90 6.66 3.28
N THR A 151 9.17 5.57 3.01
CA THR A 151 7.78 5.64 2.54
C THR A 151 6.72 5.63 3.63
N TYR A 152 7.12 5.58 4.91
CA TYR A 152 6.21 5.44 6.04
C TYR A 152 5.12 6.54 6.12
N PRO A 153 5.43 7.83 5.90
CA PRO A 153 4.41 8.89 5.90
C PRO A 153 3.26 8.63 4.91
N MET A 154 3.57 8.02 3.76
CA MET A 154 2.57 7.66 2.75
C MET A 154 1.67 6.52 3.24
N ASP A 155 2.24 5.52 3.90
CA ASP A 155 1.49 4.40 4.49
C ASP A 155 0.53 4.87 5.59
N LEU A 156 0.98 5.83 6.42
CA LEU A 156 0.16 6.47 7.43
C LEU A 156 -1.04 7.18 6.79
N VAL A 157 -0.78 8.09 5.83
CA VAL A 157 -1.84 8.88 5.20
C VAL A 157 -2.82 8.03 4.40
N LYS A 158 -2.34 7.01 3.69
CA LYS A 158 -3.21 6.02 3.03
C LYS A 158 -4.20 5.40 4.00
N THR A 159 -3.70 4.91 5.13
CA THR A 159 -4.53 4.22 6.14
C THR A 159 -5.59 5.17 6.68
N ARG A 160 -5.21 6.41 6.95
CA ARG A 160 -6.14 7.44 7.46
C ARG A 160 -7.19 7.84 6.44
N LEU A 161 -6.80 8.07 5.19
CA LEU A 161 -7.70 8.44 4.10
C LEU A 161 -8.76 7.35 3.84
N SER A 162 -8.36 6.08 3.94
CA SER A 162 -9.27 4.93 3.81
C SER A 162 -10.36 4.94 4.89
N ILE A 163 -10.06 5.42 6.10
CA ILE A 163 -10.97 5.40 7.26
C ILE A 163 -11.81 6.67 7.36
N GLN A 164 -11.20 7.85 7.21
CA GLN A 164 -11.89 9.14 7.30
C GLN A 164 -13.05 9.22 6.29
N THR A 165 -12.85 8.66 5.09
CA THR A 165 -13.90 8.63 4.06
C THR A 165 -15.09 7.76 4.48
N ALA A 166 -14.84 6.57 5.04
CA ALA A 166 -15.90 5.68 5.50
C ALA A 166 -16.74 6.30 6.64
N LYS A 167 -16.07 6.97 7.59
CA LYS A 167 -16.75 7.69 8.68
C LYS A 167 -17.62 8.84 8.18
N SER A 168 -17.05 9.69 7.32
CA SER A 168 -17.76 10.86 6.78
C SER A 168 -19.06 10.46 6.08
N LEU A 169 -19.05 9.37 5.30
CA LEU A 169 -20.24 8.87 4.60
C LEU A 169 -21.26 8.24 5.55
N LYS A 170 -20.82 7.49 6.57
CA LYS A 170 -21.71 6.93 7.59
C LYS A 170 -22.46 8.03 8.37
N ASN A 171 -21.77 9.11 8.73
CA ASN A 171 -22.39 10.26 9.39
C ASN A 171 -23.46 10.93 8.51
N LEU A 172 -23.24 11.02 7.20
CA LEU A 172 -24.23 11.54 6.25
C LEU A 172 -25.48 10.66 6.17
N HIS A 173 -25.32 9.34 6.09
CA HIS A 173 -26.46 8.41 6.10
C HIS A 173 -27.27 8.52 7.39
N HIS A 174 -26.60 8.70 8.53
CA HIS A 174 -27.29 8.90 9.81
C HIS A 174 -28.03 10.24 9.84
N SER A 175 -27.39 11.34 9.43
CA SER A 175 -28.00 12.67 9.38
C SER A 175 -29.19 12.76 8.42
N ASN A 176 -29.12 12.07 7.27
CA ASN A 176 -30.23 12.03 6.31
C ASN A 176 -31.42 11.22 6.84
N ASN A 177 -31.18 10.13 7.58
CA ASN A 177 -32.25 9.33 8.17
C ASN A 177 -32.89 9.97 9.41
N THR A 178 -32.14 10.76 10.20
CA THR A 178 -32.70 11.51 11.34
C THR A 178 -33.61 12.66 10.90
N ASN A 179 -33.40 13.23 9.71
CA ASN A 179 -34.25 14.27 9.14
C ASN A 179 -35.59 13.75 8.57
N ILE A 180 -35.81 12.43 8.51
CA ILE A 180 -37.04 11.82 7.97
C ILE A 180 -38.04 11.45 9.10
N LYS A 181 -37.65 11.57 10.37
CA LYS A 181 -38.52 11.32 11.52
C LYS A 181 -38.70 12.56 12.40
N THR A 182 -39.46 13.55 11.94
CA THR A 182 -40.17 14.46 12.85
C THR A 182 -41.50 14.91 12.26
N SER A 183 -42.55 14.57 13.00
CA SER A 183 -43.82 15.27 13.24
C SER A 183 -43.84 16.79 12.97
N PRO A 184 -45.02 17.40 12.75
CA PRO A 184 -45.14 18.81 12.35
C PRO A 184 -44.59 19.78 13.42
N PRO A 185 -44.14 20.99 13.03
CA PRO A 185 -43.33 21.84 13.89
C PRO A 185 -44.20 22.62 14.89
N SER A 186 -43.78 22.65 16.16
CA SER A 186 -44.25 23.60 17.16
C SER A 186 -43.39 24.88 17.09
N PRO A 187 -43.97 26.09 17.05
CA PRO A 187 -43.19 27.32 16.97
C PRO A 187 -42.88 27.83 18.37
N SER A 188 -41.66 27.60 18.86
CA SER A 188 -41.10 28.45 19.91
C SER A 188 -39.57 28.36 19.96
N SER A 189 -38.96 29.47 19.54
CA SER A 189 -37.83 30.11 20.21
C SER A 189 -36.64 29.22 20.59
N SER A 190 -35.74 29.01 19.62
CA SER A 190 -34.30 29.28 19.80
C SER A 190 -33.59 28.98 18.49
N SER A 191 -32.86 29.98 18.01
CA SER A 191 -32.06 30.00 16.79
C SER A 191 -31.16 28.76 16.70
N LYS A 192 -31.64 27.70 16.03
CA LYS A 192 -30.80 26.57 15.63
C LYS A 192 -29.81 27.10 14.60
N ILE A 193 -28.60 27.39 15.05
CA ILE A 193 -27.43 27.51 14.18
C ILE A 193 -27.37 26.19 13.40
N ILE A 194 -27.87 26.22 12.16
CA ILE A 194 -27.63 25.18 11.18
C ILE A 194 -26.13 25.30 10.89
N ILE A 195 -25.31 24.61 11.68
CA ILE A 195 -23.96 24.26 11.27
C ILE A 195 -24.20 23.30 10.10
N THR A 196 -24.35 23.87 8.91
CA THR A 196 -24.09 23.16 7.67
C THR A 196 -22.64 22.72 7.79
N GLU A 197 -22.40 21.53 8.35
CA GLU A 197 -21.12 20.86 8.28
C GLU A 197 -20.80 20.78 6.80
N LYS A 198 -20.03 21.76 6.30
CA LYS A 198 -19.44 21.72 4.97
C LYS A 198 -18.71 20.39 4.94
N ILE A 199 -19.23 19.45 4.16
CA ILE A 199 -18.68 18.12 3.96
C ILE A 199 -17.23 18.33 3.53
N SER A 200 -16.31 18.25 4.49
CA SER A 200 -14.91 18.51 4.17
C SER A 200 -14.46 17.31 3.35
N LYS A 201 -14.21 17.55 2.05
CA LYS A 201 -13.56 16.55 1.21
C LYS A 201 -12.33 16.05 1.98
N PRO A 202 -12.11 14.73 2.09
CA PRO A 202 -10.99 14.23 2.87
C PRO A 202 -9.70 14.88 2.35
N PRO A 203 -8.81 15.32 3.24
CA PRO A 203 -7.64 16.09 2.86
C PRO A 203 -6.78 15.31 1.86
N GLY A 204 -6.24 16.03 0.87
CA GLY A 204 -5.26 15.47 -0.06
C GLY A 204 -4.01 15.00 0.69
N MET A 205 -3.22 14.12 0.06
CA MET A 205 -2.06 13.48 0.70
C MET A 205 -1.12 14.49 1.39
N PHE A 206 -0.71 15.53 0.68
CA PHE A 206 0.20 16.55 1.21
C PHE A 206 -0.41 17.36 2.36
N LYS A 207 -1.71 17.66 2.28
CA LYS A 207 -2.43 18.34 3.37
C LYS A 207 -2.45 17.45 4.61
N SER A 208 -2.76 16.15 4.46
CA SER A 208 -2.74 15.20 5.58
C SER A 208 -1.36 15.08 6.22
N ILE A 209 -0.27 15.02 5.43
CA ILE A 209 1.11 15.02 5.95
C ILE A 209 1.37 16.31 6.75
N LYS A 210 1.02 17.46 6.16
CA LYS A 210 1.19 18.78 6.80
C LYS A 210 0.40 18.88 8.10
N ASP A 211 -0.84 18.43 8.11
CA ASP A 211 -1.72 18.47 9.28
C ASP A 211 -1.19 17.57 10.40
N ILE A 212 -0.70 16.36 10.08
CA ILE A 212 -0.06 15.47 11.07
C ILE A 212 1.20 16.11 11.65
N TYR A 213 2.02 16.71 10.81
CA TYR A 213 3.25 17.35 11.24
C TYR A 213 2.96 18.55 12.15
N LEU A 214 2.02 19.42 11.77
CA LEU A 214 1.74 20.65 12.52
C LEU A 214 0.92 20.41 13.80
N TYR A 215 -0.04 19.47 13.78
CA TYR A 215 -1.05 19.36 14.83
C TYR A 215 -1.00 18.05 15.63
N GLU A 216 -0.29 17.01 15.18
CA GLU A 216 -0.36 15.67 15.79
C GLU A 216 0.98 15.13 16.33
N GLY A 217 1.99 16.00 16.47
CA GLY A 217 3.28 15.67 17.08
C GLY A 217 4.45 15.59 16.10
N GLY A 218 4.43 16.36 15.00
CA GLY A 218 5.59 16.53 14.13
C GLY A 218 6.04 15.24 13.45
N ILE A 219 7.35 15.04 13.44
CA ILE A 219 7.97 13.85 12.85
C ILE A 219 7.53 12.58 13.58
N ARG A 220 7.40 12.60 14.91
CA ARG A 220 6.96 11.43 15.68
C ARG A 220 5.53 11.01 15.33
N GLY A 221 4.67 11.99 15.00
CA GLY A 221 3.32 11.74 14.49
C GLY A 221 3.33 11.00 13.15
N LEU A 222 4.19 11.43 12.21
CA LEU A 222 4.31 10.82 10.88
C LEU A 222 4.80 9.37 10.90
N TYR A 223 5.55 8.99 11.95
CA TYR A 223 6.11 7.64 12.12
C TYR A 223 5.35 6.77 13.13
N ARG A 224 4.13 7.16 13.51
CA ARG A 224 3.35 6.39 14.48
C ARG A 224 2.93 5.03 13.91
N GLY A 225 3.35 3.98 14.60
CA GLY A 225 3.17 2.58 14.20
C GLY A 225 4.39 1.97 13.52
N LEU A 226 5.50 2.72 13.36
CA LEU A 226 6.74 2.17 12.82
C LEU A 226 7.33 1.11 13.75
N LEU A 227 7.28 1.33 15.07
CA LEU A 227 7.78 0.36 16.06
C LEU A 227 7.10 -1.02 15.93
N PRO A 228 5.76 -1.17 15.98
CA PRO A 228 5.14 -2.48 15.78
C PRO A 228 5.38 -3.04 14.37
N THR A 229 5.60 -2.19 13.35
CA THR A 229 6.00 -2.64 12.01
C THR A 229 7.38 -3.32 12.06
N SER A 230 8.35 -2.67 12.71
CA SER A 230 9.74 -3.15 12.82
C SER A 230 9.81 -4.46 13.59
N ILE A 231 9.10 -4.55 14.72
CA ILE A 231 9.01 -5.77 15.54
C ILE A 231 8.35 -6.92 14.76
N GLY A 232 7.41 -6.63 13.84
CA GLY A 232 6.74 -7.66 13.04
C GLY A 232 7.57 -8.21 11.87
N VAL A 233 8.45 -7.39 11.27
CA VAL A 233 9.18 -7.77 10.04
C VAL A 233 10.23 -8.84 10.30
N ALA A 234 11.06 -8.70 11.34
CA ALA A 234 12.13 -9.67 11.61
C ALA A 234 11.60 -11.08 11.92
N PRO A 235 10.60 -11.27 12.81
CA PRO A 235 9.98 -12.58 13.02
C PRO A 235 9.30 -13.13 11.77
N TYR A 236 8.67 -12.28 10.95
CA TYR A 236 8.04 -12.73 9.71
C TYR A 236 9.06 -13.37 8.77
N VAL A 237 10.21 -12.71 8.55
CA VAL A 237 11.26 -13.25 7.67
C VAL A 237 11.85 -14.54 8.24
N ALA A 238 12.16 -14.56 9.55
CA ALA A 238 12.71 -15.74 10.21
C ALA A 238 11.75 -16.94 10.17
N LEU A 239 10.48 -16.73 10.50
CA LEU A 239 9.47 -17.78 10.46
C LEU A 239 9.21 -18.26 9.03
N ASN A 240 9.10 -17.34 8.07
CA ASN A 240 8.88 -17.72 6.68
C ASN A 240 10.01 -18.63 6.18
N PHE A 241 11.27 -18.27 6.45
CA PHE A 241 12.41 -19.11 6.10
C PHE A 241 12.40 -20.46 6.82
N ALA A 242 12.17 -20.46 8.14
CA ALA A 242 12.13 -21.69 8.93
C ALA A 242 11.06 -22.68 8.44
N PHE A 243 9.84 -22.19 8.16
CA PHE A 243 8.77 -23.02 7.60
C PHE A 243 9.05 -23.43 6.16
N TYR A 244 9.68 -22.56 5.36
CA TYR A 244 10.06 -22.87 3.99
C TYR A 244 11.03 -24.05 3.93
N GLU A 245 12.12 -23.99 4.70
CA GLU A 245 13.10 -25.09 4.76
C GLU A 245 12.47 -26.37 5.32
N LYS A 246 11.67 -26.26 6.40
CA LYS A 246 11.00 -27.42 7.00
C LYS A 246 10.03 -28.12 6.04
N LEU A 247 9.27 -27.36 5.26
CA LEU A 247 8.36 -27.91 4.25
C LEU A 247 9.14 -28.49 3.06
N LYS A 248 10.22 -27.83 2.65
CA LYS A 248 11.08 -28.29 1.55
C LYS A 248 11.77 -29.62 1.86
N GLU A 249 12.19 -29.84 3.10
CA GLU A 249 12.75 -31.12 3.59
C GLU A 249 11.80 -32.33 3.39
N GLN A 250 10.48 -32.09 3.33
CA GLN A 250 9.50 -33.17 3.15
C GLN A 250 9.39 -33.67 1.70
N PHE A 251 9.97 -32.95 0.74
CA PHE A 251 9.94 -33.35 -0.66
C PHE A 251 11.30 -33.93 -1.09
N PRO A 252 11.31 -35.01 -1.89
CA PRO A 252 12.55 -35.54 -2.44
C PRO A 252 13.23 -34.53 -3.37
N ILE A 253 14.55 -34.59 -3.43
CA ILE A 253 15.43 -33.60 -4.07
C ILE A 253 15.01 -33.31 -5.53
N ASP A 254 14.58 -34.32 -6.27
CA ASP A 254 14.17 -34.18 -7.67
C ASP A 254 12.91 -33.30 -7.84
N LEU A 255 11.95 -33.44 -6.92
CA LEU A 255 10.70 -32.67 -6.90
C LEU A 255 10.88 -31.27 -6.32
N GLN A 256 11.93 -31.02 -5.52
CA GLN A 256 12.23 -29.68 -5.00
C GLN A 256 12.55 -28.68 -6.12
N SER A 257 12.96 -29.14 -7.30
CA SER A 257 13.25 -28.28 -8.45
C SER A 257 11.99 -27.74 -9.13
N ASN A 258 10.85 -28.44 -8.98
CA ASN A 258 9.59 -28.13 -9.64
C ASN A 258 9.03 -26.77 -9.19
N LEU A 259 8.74 -25.89 -10.15
CA LEU A 259 8.24 -24.54 -9.90
C LEU A 259 6.95 -24.53 -9.09
N ILE A 260 6.00 -25.42 -9.38
CA ILE A 260 4.70 -25.48 -8.69
C ILE A 260 4.91 -25.84 -7.22
N ILE A 261 5.81 -26.78 -6.93
CA ILE A 261 6.14 -27.20 -5.56
C ILE A 261 6.83 -26.06 -4.81
N LYS A 262 7.82 -25.40 -5.41
CA LYS A 262 8.49 -24.23 -4.81
C LYS A 262 7.50 -23.10 -4.49
N LEU A 263 6.58 -22.80 -5.42
CA LEU A 263 5.55 -21.79 -5.24
C LEU A 263 4.56 -22.17 -4.14
N THR A 264 4.15 -23.44 -4.08
CA THR A 264 3.21 -23.93 -3.06
C THR A 264 3.84 -23.90 -1.68
N ILE A 265 5.09 -24.38 -1.53
CA ILE A 265 5.84 -24.31 -0.28
C ILE A 265 6.03 -22.84 0.15
N GLY A 266 6.38 -21.95 -0.79
CA GLY A 266 6.50 -20.52 -0.54
C GLY A 266 5.18 -19.87 -0.09
N ALA A 267 4.06 -20.24 -0.69
CA ALA A 267 2.75 -19.73 -0.32
C ALA A 267 2.31 -20.23 1.07
N VAL A 268 2.54 -21.51 1.39
CA VAL A 268 2.18 -22.10 2.69
C VAL A 268 3.06 -21.53 3.81
N SER A 269 4.39 -21.52 3.63
CA SER A 269 5.33 -20.94 4.60
C SER A 269 5.03 -19.46 4.87
N GLY A 270 4.80 -18.68 3.80
CA GLY A 270 4.42 -17.27 3.91
C GLY A 270 3.08 -17.08 4.62
N GLY A 271 2.10 -17.93 4.35
CA GLY A 271 0.79 -17.93 5.02
C GLY A 271 0.88 -18.21 6.52
N ILE A 272 1.69 -19.20 6.92
CA ILE A 272 1.93 -19.54 8.32
C ILE A 272 2.65 -18.38 9.03
N ALA A 273 3.75 -17.89 8.45
CA ALA A 273 4.51 -16.77 9.01
C ALA A 273 3.63 -15.51 9.14
N GLN A 274 2.82 -15.19 8.12
CA GLN A 274 1.89 -14.07 8.16
C GLN A 274 0.82 -14.23 9.24
N THR A 275 0.37 -15.46 9.52
CA THR A 275 -0.63 -15.75 10.55
C THR A 275 -0.04 -15.56 11.94
N LEU A 276 1.16 -16.06 12.19
CA LEU A 276 1.85 -15.88 13.48
C LEU A 276 2.21 -14.41 13.75
N CYS A 277 2.62 -13.67 12.72
CA CYS A 277 2.97 -12.25 12.85
C CYS A 277 1.77 -11.29 12.67
N TYR A 278 0.56 -11.81 12.43
CA TYR A 278 -0.63 -10.99 12.18
C TYR A 278 -0.98 -10.00 13.31
N PRO A 279 -0.81 -10.33 14.61
CA PRO A 279 -1.02 -9.37 15.69
C PRO A 279 -0.25 -8.05 15.49
N PHE A 280 1.00 -8.10 15.02
CA PHE A 280 1.79 -6.89 14.78
C PHE A 280 1.25 -6.05 13.60
N ASP A 281 0.64 -6.68 12.59
CA ASP A 281 -0.03 -5.96 11.50
C ASP A 281 -1.26 -5.19 12.02
N ILE A 282 -2.03 -5.79 12.95
CA ILE A 282 -3.13 -5.09 13.64
C ILE A 282 -2.61 -3.88 14.41
N LEU A 283 -1.56 -4.08 15.21
CA LEU A 283 -1.00 -3.00 16.02
C LEU A 283 -0.52 -1.86 15.13
N ARG A 284 0.23 -2.16 14.06
CA ARG A 284 0.64 -1.14 13.08
C ARG A 284 -0.54 -0.28 12.65
N ARG A 285 -1.64 -0.88 12.21
CA ARG A 285 -2.81 -0.15 11.70
C ARG A 285 -3.51 0.67 12.76
N ARG A 286 -3.66 0.12 13.97
CA ARG A 286 -4.29 0.84 15.08
C ARG A 286 -3.47 2.03 15.55
N PHE A 287 -2.14 1.89 15.61
CA PHE A 287 -1.25 2.99 15.92
C PHE A 287 -1.27 4.09 14.84
N GLN A 288 -1.38 3.73 13.56
CA GLN A 288 -1.52 4.69 12.45
C GLN A 288 -2.78 5.56 12.56
N VAL A 289 -3.80 5.10 13.29
CA VAL A 289 -5.11 5.75 13.40
C VAL A 289 -5.44 6.24 14.81
N ALA A 290 -4.53 6.07 15.77
CA ALA A 290 -4.77 6.32 17.19
C ALA A 290 -5.18 7.77 17.51
N THR A 291 -4.70 8.76 16.75
CA THR A 291 -5.06 10.19 16.93
C THR A 291 -6.01 10.71 15.88
N LEU A 292 -6.49 9.87 14.96
CA LEU A 292 -7.57 10.29 14.08
C LEU A 292 -8.77 10.69 14.95
N ASP A 293 -9.39 11.81 14.57
CA ASP A 293 -10.63 12.28 15.17
C ASP A 293 -10.44 12.71 16.65
N ASN A 294 -9.37 13.45 16.95
CA ASN A 294 -9.00 13.91 18.31
C ASN A 294 -8.91 12.78 19.36
N GLY A 295 -8.63 11.55 18.92
CA GLY A 295 -8.58 10.36 19.79
C GLY A 295 -9.95 9.69 20.04
N SER A 296 -11.03 10.13 19.39
CA SER A 296 -12.37 9.53 19.51
C SER A 296 -12.48 8.14 18.87
N MET A 297 -11.49 7.72 18.07
CA MET A 297 -11.31 6.32 17.65
C MET A 297 -10.98 5.37 18.83
N GLY A 298 -10.68 5.90 20.03
CA GLY A 298 -10.63 5.13 21.28
C GLY A 298 -9.34 4.35 21.54
N PHE A 299 -8.36 4.38 20.63
CA PHE A 299 -7.12 3.62 20.78
C PHE A 299 -5.99 4.44 21.42
N LYS A 300 -6.07 4.63 22.74
CA LYS A 300 -4.93 5.14 23.52
C LYS A 300 -4.08 3.99 24.04
N TYR A 301 -2.97 3.73 23.34
CA TYR A 301 -1.98 2.74 23.74
C TYR A 301 -0.70 3.44 24.17
N ASN A 302 -0.19 3.04 25.33
CA ASN A 302 1.08 3.57 25.85
C ASN A 302 2.28 2.82 25.25
N SER A 303 2.08 1.54 24.93
CA SER A 303 3.11 0.67 24.34
C SER A 303 2.50 -0.41 23.45
N THR A 304 3.33 -1.08 22.66
CA THR A 304 2.95 -2.26 21.88
C THR A 304 2.36 -3.36 22.76
N MET A 305 2.94 -3.59 23.95
CA MET A 305 2.44 -4.62 24.87
C MET A 305 1.11 -4.23 25.49
N ASP A 306 0.97 -2.97 25.93
CA ASP A 306 -0.31 -2.43 26.43
C ASP A 306 -1.42 -2.55 25.37
N ALA A 307 -1.08 -2.32 24.09
CA ALA A 307 -2.01 -2.52 23.00
C ALA A 307 -2.45 -3.98 22.84
N LEU A 308 -1.51 -4.94 22.88
CA LEU A 308 -1.85 -6.37 22.82
C LEU A 308 -2.77 -6.76 23.98
N THR A 309 -2.42 -6.38 25.22
CA THR A 309 -3.23 -6.68 26.40
C THR A 309 -4.62 -6.09 26.32
N LYS A 310 -4.75 -4.81 25.91
CA LYS A 310 -6.05 -4.14 25.73
C LYS A 310 -6.89 -4.81 24.64
N ILE A 311 -6.30 -5.21 23.51
CA ILE A 311 -7.02 -5.90 22.44
C ILE A 311 -7.59 -7.22 22.97
N VAL A 312 -6.76 -8.03 23.63
CA VAL A 312 -7.20 -9.31 24.20
C VAL A 312 -8.28 -9.10 25.26
N LYS A 313 -8.13 -8.09 26.13
CA LYS A 313 -9.09 -7.79 27.20
C LYS A 313 -10.44 -7.31 26.70
N TYR A 314 -10.48 -6.42 25.69
CA TYR A 314 -11.72 -5.76 25.24
C TYR A 314 -12.33 -6.36 23.97
N GLU A 315 -11.55 -7.08 23.16
CA GLU A 315 -12.00 -7.66 21.89
C GLU A 315 -11.79 -9.17 21.81
N GLY A 316 -11.14 -9.77 22.82
CA GLY A 316 -10.76 -11.17 22.83
C GLY A 316 -9.62 -11.50 21.85
N TYR A 317 -9.21 -12.77 21.83
CA TYR A 317 -8.17 -13.27 20.93
C TYR A 317 -8.52 -13.08 19.45
N LYS A 318 -9.81 -13.11 19.09
CA LYS A 318 -10.28 -12.83 17.72
C LYS A 318 -9.98 -11.39 17.28
N GLY A 319 -9.86 -10.45 18.21
CA GLY A 319 -9.45 -9.07 17.94
C GLY A 319 -8.08 -8.95 17.28
N LEU A 320 -7.15 -9.84 17.63
CA LEU A 320 -5.79 -9.89 17.07
C LEU A 320 -5.74 -10.38 15.62
N TYR A 321 -6.85 -10.94 15.10
CA TYR A 321 -6.94 -11.53 13.76
C TYR A 321 -8.00 -10.87 12.87
N LYS A 322 -8.52 -9.70 13.28
CA LYS A 322 -9.48 -8.93 12.47
C LYS A 322 -8.86 -8.55 11.12
N GLY A 323 -9.50 -8.91 10.01
CA GLY A 323 -8.97 -8.63 8.67
C GLY A 323 -8.08 -9.71 8.10
N TRP A 324 -7.78 -10.78 8.84
CA TRP A 324 -6.88 -11.84 8.38
C TRP A 324 -7.41 -12.53 7.12
N THR A 325 -8.70 -12.85 7.08
CA THR A 325 -9.35 -13.46 5.91
C THR A 325 -9.28 -12.55 4.67
N ALA A 326 -9.59 -11.26 4.84
CA ALA A 326 -9.44 -10.26 3.77
C ALA A 326 -7.98 -10.14 3.31
N ASN A 327 -7.01 -10.25 4.22
CA ASN A 327 -5.60 -10.28 3.86
C ASN A 327 -5.23 -11.50 3.00
N MET A 328 -5.70 -12.71 3.36
CA MET A 328 -5.45 -13.93 2.59
C MET A 328 -6.05 -13.85 1.18
N TRP A 329 -7.30 -13.38 1.08
CA TRP A 329 -8.00 -13.18 -0.21
C TRP A 329 -7.29 -12.20 -1.12
N LYS A 330 -6.57 -11.23 -0.55
CA LYS A 330 -5.84 -10.22 -1.31
C LYS A 330 -4.52 -10.75 -1.89
N ILE A 331 -3.82 -11.64 -1.19
CA ILE A 331 -2.44 -12.01 -1.53
C ILE A 331 -2.38 -12.72 -2.89
N MET A 332 -3.19 -13.74 -3.10
CA MET A 332 -3.15 -14.55 -4.34
C MET A 332 -3.45 -13.74 -5.60
N PRO A 333 -4.56 -12.97 -5.69
CA PRO A 333 -4.83 -12.14 -6.87
C PRO A 333 -3.77 -11.06 -7.07
N SER A 334 -3.24 -10.48 -5.98
CA SER A 334 -2.18 -9.47 -6.09
C SER A 334 -0.92 -10.06 -6.74
N MET A 335 -0.48 -11.24 -6.32
CA MET A 335 0.70 -11.88 -6.90
C MET A 335 0.46 -12.31 -8.34
N ALA A 336 -0.69 -12.92 -8.63
CA ALA A 336 -1.03 -13.36 -9.98
C ALA A 336 -1.03 -12.18 -10.97
N VAL A 337 -1.72 -11.08 -10.64
CA VAL A 337 -1.77 -9.89 -11.51
C VAL A 337 -0.39 -9.25 -11.64
N GLN A 338 0.40 -9.19 -10.57
CA GLN A 338 1.73 -8.59 -10.62
C GLN A 338 2.65 -9.36 -11.57
N TRP A 339 2.73 -10.69 -11.45
CA TRP A 339 3.59 -11.50 -12.33
C TRP A 339 3.08 -11.49 -13.76
N ALA A 340 1.78 -11.74 -13.99
CA ALA A 340 1.21 -11.72 -15.34
C ALA A 340 1.40 -10.36 -16.03
N SER A 341 1.20 -9.25 -15.30
CA SER A 341 1.42 -7.91 -15.87
C SER A 341 2.90 -7.64 -16.14
N TYR A 342 3.79 -8.12 -15.27
CA TYR A 342 5.23 -7.98 -15.47
C TYR A 342 5.69 -8.69 -16.73
N ASP A 343 5.31 -9.96 -16.89
CA ASP A 343 5.71 -10.80 -18.02
C ASP A 343 5.15 -10.21 -19.33
N LEU A 344 3.85 -9.90 -19.38
CA LEU A 344 3.23 -9.28 -20.57
C LEU A 344 3.86 -7.95 -20.96
N LEU A 345 4.17 -7.08 -19.99
CA LEU A 345 4.80 -5.79 -20.26
C LEU A 345 6.24 -5.96 -20.71
N ARG A 346 6.98 -6.88 -20.10
CA ARG A 346 8.36 -7.17 -20.49
C ARG A 346 8.39 -7.68 -21.92
N ASP A 347 7.57 -8.70 -22.23
CA ASP A 347 7.48 -9.27 -23.57
C ASP A 347 7.09 -8.21 -24.60
N PHE A 348 6.16 -7.32 -24.28
CA PHE A 348 5.76 -6.23 -25.16
C PHE A 348 6.90 -5.24 -25.44
N ILE A 349 7.68 -4.87 -24.41
CA ILE A 349 8.79 -3.90 -24.53
C ILE A 349 10.04 -4.52 -25.18
N THR A 350 10.26 -5.82 -25.02
CA THR A 350 11.39 -6.51 -25.63
C THR A 350 11.12 -6.87 -27.10
N ASN A 351 9.86 -7.20 -27.44
CA ASN A 351 9.48 -7.64 -28.79
C ASN A 351 9.11 -6.49 -29.74
N HIS A 352 8.86 -5.27 -29.23
CA HIS A 352 8.63 -4.04 -30.01
C HIS A 352 9.67 -2.97 -29.64
#